data_AF-X1ITN0-F1
#
_entry.id   AF-X1ITN0-F1
#
_cell.length_a   1.000
_cell.length_b   1.000
_cell.length_c   1.000
_cell.angle_alpha   90.00
_cell.angle_beta   90.00
_cell.angle_gamma   90.00
#
_symmetry.space_group_name_H-M   'P 1'
#
loop_
_entity.id
_entity.type
_entity.pdbx_description
1 polymer ?
#
loop_
_entity_poly.entity_id
_entity_poly.type
_entity_poly.pdbx_seq_one_letter_code
_entity_poly.pdbx_strand_id
1 'polypeptide(L)'
;MSARSVVLEFSVFLAIVVGLGFLWPREAAGAERPPDLYRSAPIVPWAKSVGEHRFRSPRNYDDTLLYYRKVLRGGWRVSWKKIINVSGTRAQHVENNRKSGRWEGLN
;
A
#
# COMPACT_ATOMS: atom_id res chain seq x y z
N MET A 1 51.69 53.65 10.75
CA MET A 1 51.90 52.25 10.32
C MET A 1 51.34 51.33 11.40
N SER A 2 50.21 50.68 11.16
CA SER A 2 49.86 49.39 11.79
C SER A 2 48.69 48.81 11.01
N ALA A 3 49.00 47.81 10.18
CA ALA A 3 48.06 47.09 9.34
C ALA A 3 47.86 45.72 9.96
N ARG A 4 46.69 45.42 10.54
CA ARG A 4 46.25 44.05 10.80
C ARG A 4 44.72 43.95 10.78
N SER A 5 44.26 42.90 10.11
CA SER A 5 42.96 42.26 10.29
C SER A 5 41.79 42.75 9.44
N VAL A 6 42.00 42.79 8.12
CA VAL A 6 40.93 42.49 7.14
C VAL A 6 41.18 41.04 6.73
N VAL A 7 40.36 40.10 7.20
CA VAL A 7 39.97 38.80 6.59
C VAL A 7 39.22 38.04 7.70
N LEU A 8 37.89 38.12 7.76
CA LEU A 8 37.05 36.97 8.16
C LEU A 8 35.53 37.25 8.02
N GLU A 9 35.08 37.77 6.89
CA GLU A 9 33.65 37.74 6.57
C GLU A 9 33.52 37.10 5.20
N PHE A 10 33.16 35.81 5.09
CA PHE A 10 32.54 35.23 3.87
C PHE A 10 32.16 33.73 3.97
N SER A 11 31.87 33.17 5.16
CA SER A 11 31.59 31.71 5.27
C SER A 11 30.29 31.29 5.95
N VAL A 12 29.28 32.16 6.10
CA VAL A 12 28.04 31.79 6.82
C VAL A 12 26.75 32.09 6.04
N PHE A 13 26.75 31.96 4.72
CA PHE A 13 25.51 32.13 3.93
C PHE A 13 25.13 30.98 2.98
N LEU A 14 25.93 29.90 2.89
CA LEU A 14 25.61 28.75 2.01
C LEU A 14 25.12 27.48 2.76
N ALA A 15 24.81 27.57 4.06
CA ALA A 15 24.35 26.42 4.84
C ALA A 15 22.82 26.34 5.00
N ILE A 16 22.07 27.39 4.64
CA ILE A 16 20.63 27.47 4.94
C ILE A 16 19.76 26.93 3.79
N VAL A 17 20.23 26.96 2.54
CA VAL A 17 19.42 26.50 1.39
C VAL A 17 19.41 24.97 1.22
N VAL A 18 20.40 24.25 1.76
CA VAL A 18 20.44 22.77 1.67
C VAL A 18 19.73 22.09 2.85
N GLY A 19 19.60 22.76 4.00
CA GLY A 19 18.98 22.18 5.20
C GLY A 19 17.44 22.16 5.20
N LEU A 20 16.80 23.03 4.41
CA LEU A 20 15.34 23.17 4.40
C LEU A 20 14.61 22.20 3.45
N GLY A 21 15.33 21.52 2.54
CA GLY A 21 14.73 20.50 1.65
C GLY A 21 14.39 19.18 2.36
N PHE A 22 14.89 18.97 3.58
CA PHE A 22 14.69 17.74 4.35
C PHE A 22 13.50 17.77 5.31
N LEU A 23 12.87 18.93 5.48
CA LEU A 23 11.67 19.11 6.31
C LEU A 23 10.40 19.29 5.47
N TRP A 24 10.42 18.84 4.21
CA TRP A 24 9.17 18.66 3.50
C TRP A 24 8.39 17.56 4.22
N PRO A 25 7.18 17.82 4.73
CA PRO A 25 6.33 16.72 5.17
C PRO A 25 6.19 15.81 3.96
N ARG A 26 6.74 14.59 4.04
CA ARG A 26 6.29 13.51 3.17
C ARG A 26 4.79 13.52 3.36
N GLU A 27 4.06 13.93 2.33
CA GLU A 27 2.61 13.81 2.31
C GLU A 27 2.34 12.42 2.86
N ALA A 28 1.68 12.36 4.01
CA ALA A 28 1.17 11.12 4.53
C ALA A 28 0.17 10.68 3.46
N ALA A 29 0.66 9.92 2.47
CA ALA A 29 -0.16 9.26 1.48
C ALA A 29 -1.24 8.57 2.31
N GLY A 30 -2.46 9.12 2.26
CA GLY A 30 -3.49 8.85 3.26
C GLY A 30 -3.53 7.35 3.49
N ALA A 31 -3.20 6.92 4.71
CA ALA A 31 -3.06 5.51 5.01
C ALA A 31 -4.31 4.80 4.51
N GLU A 32 -4.11 3.82 3.63
CA GLU A 32 -5.21 3.12 2.98
C GLU A 32 -6.16 2.59 4.06
N ARG A 33 -7.46 2.91 3.93
CA ARG A 33 -8.47 2.53 4.92
C ARG A 33 -8.34 1.04 5.25
N PRO A 34 -8.43 0.64 6.53
CA PRO A 34 -8.39 -0.77 6.89
C PRO A 34 -9.46 -1.57 6.11
N PRO A 35 -9.18 -2.85 5.79
CA PRO A 35 -10.11 -3.70 5.06
C PRO A 35 -11.45 -3.80 5.78
N ASP A 36 -12.54 -3.72 5.03
CA ASP A 36 -13.85 -4.14 5.54
C ASP A 36 -13.83 -5.67 5.65
N LEU A 37 -14.43 -6.25 6.69
CA LEU A 37 -14.42 -7.71 6.89
C LEU A 37 -15.80 -8.32 6.59
N TYR A 38 -15.82 -9.37 5.77
CA TYR A 38 -16.99 -10.20 5.55
C TYR A 38 -16.68 -11.64 5.94
N ARG A 39 -17.38 -12.16 6.96
CA ARG A 39 -17.06 -13.49 7.53
C ARG A 39 -15.55 -13.64 7.83
N SER A 40 -14.94 -12.57 8.34
CA SER A 40 -13.49 -12.50 8.62
C SER A 40 -12.56 -12.55 7.39
N ALA A 41 -13.10 -12.58 6.17
CA ALA A 41 -12.33 -12.35 4.95
C ALA A 41 -12.19 -10.84 4.71
N PRO A 42 -11.01 -10.34 4.32
CA PRO A 42 -10.86 -8.94 3.95
C PRO A 42 -11.54 -8.69 2.61
N ILE A 43 -12.27 -7.58 2.54
CA ILE A 43 -12.88 -7.03 1.33
C ILE A 43 -12.22 -5.69 1.02
N VAL A 44 -12.07 -5.39 -0.26
CA VAL A 44 -11.59 -4.08 -0.72
C VAL A 44 -12.60 -2.98 -0.36
N PRO A 45 -12.16 -1.81 0.15
CA PRO A 45 -13.07 -0.73 0.51
C PRO A 45 -13.97 -0.35 -0.65
N TRP A 46 -15.23 -0.06 -0.32
CA TRP A 46 -16.29 0.33 -1.26
C TRP A 46 -16.66 -0.72 -2.31
N ALA A 47 -16.28 -1.99 -2.10
CA ALA A 47 -16.79 -3.08 -2.93
C ALA A 47 -18.32 -3.17 -2.85
N LYS A 48 -18.95 -3.45 -3.99
CA LYS A 48 -20.41 -3.63 -4.07
C LYS A 48 -20.74 -5.12 -4.06
N SER A 49 -21.73 -5.52 -3.25
CA SER A 49 -22.26 -6.88 -3.32
C SER A 49 -22.92 -7.10 -4.68
N VAL A 50 -22.62 -8.23 -5.33
CA VAL A 50 -23.19 -8.62 -6.63
C VAL A 50 -23.80 -10.02 -6.60
N GLY A 51 -23.90 -10.62 -5.42
CA GLY A 51 -24.46 -11.95 -5.21
C GLY A 51 -24.02 -12.52 -3.87
N GLU A 52 -24.47 -13.74 -3.58
CA GLU A 52 -24.07 -14.45 -2.37
C GLU A 52 -22.55 -14.67 -2.35
N HIS A 53 -21.89 -14.13 -1.32
CA HIS A 53 -20.44 -14.16 -1.13
C HIS A 53 -19.62 -13.57 -2.29
N ARG A 54 -20.22 -12.72 -3.14
CA ARG A 54 -19.57 -12.13 -4.32
C ARG A 54 -19.57 -10.61 -4.25
N PHE A 55 -18.40 -10.02 -4.45
CA PHE A 55 -18.19 -8.59 -4.34
C PHE A 55 -17.44 -8.07 -5.56
N ARG A 56 -17.93 -6.97 -6.14
CA ARG A 56 -17.25 -6.27 -7.23
C ARG A 56 -16.35 -5.18 -6.65
N SER A 57 -15.06 -5.31 -6.89
CA SER A 57 -14.08 -4.25 -6.60
C SER A 57 -14.40 -2.99 -7.41
N PRO A 58 -14.30 -1.79 -6.81
CA PRO A 58 -14.37 -0.53 -7.56
C PRO A 58 -13.08 -0.24 -8.32
N ARG A 59 -12.01 -1.04 -8.10
CA ARG A 59 -10.69 -0.88 -8.71
C ARG A 59 -10.53 -1.79 -9.93
N ASN A 60 -9.52 -1.53 -10.74
CA ASN A 60 -9.12 -2.47 -11.79
C ASN A 60 -8.47 -3.73 -11.19
N TYR A 61 -8.20 -4.73 -12.05
CA TYR A 61 -7.64 -6.02 -11.64
C TYR A 61 -6.29 -5.88 -10.92
N ASP A 62 -5.35 -5.13 -11.52
CA ASP A 62 -3.97 -5.04 -11.02
C ASP A 62 -3.90 -4.30 -9.67
N ASP A 63 -4.70 -3.24 -9.50
CA ASP A 63 -4.82 -2.51 -8.24
C ASP A 63 -5.53 -3.32 -7.15
N THR A 64 -6.51 -4.15 -7.53
CA THR A 64 -7.18 -5.08 -6.61
C THR A 64 -6.19 -6.14 -6.11
N LEU A 65 -5.35 -6.68 -7.01
CA LEU A 65 -4.30 -7.61 -6.61
C LEU A 65 -3.26 -6.95 -5.70
N LEU A 66 -2.81 -5.75 -6.04
CA LEU A 66 -1.84 -5.00 -5.24
C LEU A 66 -2.38 -4.75 -3.83
N TYR A 67 -3.67 -4.39 -3.70
CA TYR A 67 -4.35 -4.24 -2.44
C TYR A 67 -4.29 -5.50 -1.58
N TYR A 68 -4.74 -6.64 -2.11
CA TYR A 68 -4.75 -7.88 -1.34
C TYR A 68 -3.34 -8.35 -0.97
N ARG A 69 -2.34 -8.12 -1.83
CA ARG A 69 -0.94 -8.38 -1.48
C ARG A 69 -0.48 -7.55 -0.28
N LYS A 70 -0.87 -6.27 -0.19
CA LYS A 70 -0.55 -5.42 0.96
C LYS A 70 -1.28 -5.88 2.22
N VAL A 71 -2.59 -6.08 2.14
CA VAL A 71 -3.44 -6.46 3.28
C VAL A 71 -3.02 -7.81 3.87
N LEU A 72 -2.76 -8.79 3.01
CA LEU A 72 -2.48 -10.16 3.45
C LEU A 72 -1.02 -10.38 3.86
N ARG A 73 -0.11 -9.42 3.61
CA ARG A 73 1.30 -9.51 4.00
C ARG A 73 1.49 -9.56 5.53
N GLY A 74 0.59 -8.92 6.29
CA GLY A 74 0.74 -8.67 7.73
C GLY A 74 0.16 -9.74 8.65
N GLY A 75 0.49 -11.03 8.45
CA GLY A 75 0.12 -12.10 9.40
C GLY A 75 -1.05 -13.00 8.97
N TRP A 76 -1.53 -12.86 7.74
CA TRP A 76 -2.49 -13.81 7.17
C TRP A 76 -1.77 -15.05 6.66
N ARG A 77 -2.31 -16.23 6.94
CA ARG A 77 -1.78 -17.51 6.43
C ARG A 77 -2.51 -17.84 5.14
N VAL A 78 -2.01 -17.34 4.01
CA VAL A 78 -2.64 -17.52 2.70
C VAL A 78 -1.68 -18.06 1.64
N SER A 79 -2.23 -18.75 0.64
CA SER A 79 -1.51 -19.22 -0.56
C SER A 79 -2.08 -18.56 -1.80
N TRP A 80 -1.22 -18.04 -2.67
CA TRP A 80 -1.63 -17.43 -3.94
C TRP A 80 -1.56 -18.47 -5.06
N LYS A 81 -2.71 -18.92 -5.57
CA LYS A 81 -2.81 -19.88 -6.66
C LYS A 81 -3.19 -19.18 -7.96
N LYS A 82 -2.32 -19.27 -8.96
CA LYS A 82 -2.68 -18.84 -10.32
C LYS A 82 -3.78 -19.76 -10.83
N ILE A 83 -4.88 -19.18 -11.28
CA ILE A 83 -5.88 -19.90 -12.06
C ILE A 83 -5.42 -19.84 -13.52
N ILE A 84 -5.77 -20.85 -14.32
CA ILE A 84 -5.51 -20.84 -15.76
C ILE A 84 -6.21 -19.61 -16.36
N ASN A 85 -5.43 -18.65 -16.83
CA ASN A 85 -5.95 -17.51 -17.57
C ASN A 85 -6.32 -17.98 -18.98
N VAL A 86 -7.54 -17.68 -19.41
CA VAL A 86 -8.00 -17.87 -20.80
C VAL A 86 -7.95 -16.53 -21.54
N SER A 87 -8.03 -16.55 -22.87
CA SER A 87 -8.05 -15.33 -23.68
C SER A 87 -9.19 -14.40 -23.22
N GLY A 88 -8.84 -13.23 -22.67
CA GLY A 88 -9.80 -12.22 -22.21
C GLY A 88 -10.11 -12.24 -20.70
N THR A 89 -9.68 -13.26 -19.95
CA THR A 89 -9.98 -13.37 -18.51
C THR A 89 -8.72 -13.59 -17.68
N ARG A 90 -8.50 -12.70 -16.70
CA ARG A 90 -7.45 -12.83 -15.69
C ARG A 90 -8.09 -13.24 -14.36
N ALA A 91 -7.55 -14.26 -13.71
CA ALA A 91 -8.07 -14.76 -12.44
C ALA A 91 -6.92 -15.10 -11.48
N GLN A 92 -7.16 -14.87 -10.19
CA GLN A 92 -6.21 -15.19 -9.13
C GLN A 92 -7.00 -15.72 -7.95
N HIS A 93 -6.65 -16.92 -7.49
CA HIS A 93 -7.21 -17.44 -6.25
C HIS A 93 -6.26 -17.18 -5.08
N VAL A 94 -6.82 -16.80 -3.95
CA VAL A 94 -6.11 -16.70 -2.68
C VAL A 94 -6.76 -17.66 -1.70
N GLU A 95 -6.05 -18.73 -1.35
CA GLU A 95 -6.52 -19.73 -0.40
C GLU A 95 -6.17 -19.31 1.02
N ASN A 96 -7.11 -19.48 1.95
CA ASN A 96 -6.89 -19.31 3.38
C ASN A 96 -6.43 -20.64 4.01
N ASN A 97 -5.17 -20.68 4.47
CA ASN A 97 -4.59 -21.88 5.07
C ASN A 97 -4.87 -22.00 6.58
N ARG A 98 -5.67 -21.10 7.15
CA ARG A 98 -5.99 -21.12 8.57
C ARG A 98 -7.10 -22.13 8.83
N LYS A 99 -6.78 -23.23 9.53
CA LYS A 99 -7.74 -24.33 9.84
C LYS A 99 -9.02 -23.88 10.55
N SER A 100 -8.97 -22.80 11.33
CA SER A 100 -10.11 -22.21 12.03
C SER A 100 -10.67 -20.94 11.35
N GLY A 101 -10.29 -20.70 10.09
CA GLY A 101 -10.76 -19.55 9.32
C GLY A 101 -12.26 -19.64 9.03
N ARG A 102 -12.95 -18.49 9.06
CA ARG A 102 -14.37 -18.39 8.67
C ARG A 102 -14.59 -18.20 7.16
N TRP A 103 -13.52 -18.33 6.38
CA TRP A 103 -13.51 -18.23 4.93
C TRP A 103 -12.46 -19.17 4.34
N GLU A 104 -12.72 -19.72 3.16
CA GLU A 104 -11.87 -20.70 2.47
C GLU A 104 -10.91 -20.04 1.48
N GLY A 105 -11.38 -19.03 0.75
CA GLY A 105 -10.57 -18.35 -0.24
C GLY A 105 -11.22 -17.08 -0.80
N LEU A 106 -10.43 -16.30 -1.55
CA LEU A 106 -10.86 -15.16 -2.35
C LEU A 106 -10.61 -15.48 -3.83
N ASN A 107 -11.56 -15.10 -4.68
CA ASN A 107 -11.48 -15.21 -6.15
C ASN A 107 -11.56 -13.84 -6.80
#